data_AF-A0A3R9UEW0-F1
#
_entry.id   AF-A0A3R9UEW0-F1
#
_cell.length_a   1.000
_cell.length_b   1.000
_cell.length_c   1.000
_cell.angle_alpha   90.00
_cell.angle_beta   90.00
_cell.angle_gamma   90.00
#
_symmetry.space_group_name_H-M   'P 1'
#
loop_
_entity.id
_entity.type
_entity.pdbx_description
1 polymer ?
#
loop_
_entity_poly.entity_id
_entity_poly.type
_entity_poly.pdbx_seq_one_letter_code
_entity_poly.pdbx_strand_id
1 'polypeptide(L)'
;MSNAQPNGQWYPPEWPDRIRALAAGELTPVSPRRAATVLLLRDGAAGPDVHMLRRRASMAFAGGAYAYPGGGVDPRDEQPVRWAGPSLAVWAARLGFDEGDAAQAQAVVCAAVRETYEEAGVLLAGETADTVVGDTTGEDWERDREALVARELSFADFLDRRGLVLRSDLLGAWARWITPEFEQRRYDTWFFVAALPAGQRTRNASTEADRTVWIRPAEAAAGYDRGELTMMPPTISTLRTLEPYATAAEALEAAGDQDLTPVLAQARLEGDELVLSWPGHEEFTKIIPVGGEG
;
A
#
# COMPACT_ATOMS: atom_id res chain seq x y z
N MET A 1 -14.29 27.47 -17.80
CA MET A 1 -12.97 27.85 -17.27
C MET A 1 -12.23 26.56 -16.99
N SER A 2 -10.97 26.44 -17.42
CA SER A 2 -10.21 25.19 -17.40
C SER A 2 -10.13 24.59 -15.99
N ASN A 3 -10.74 23.41 -15.78
CA ASN A 3 -10.58 22.56 -14.60
C ASN A 3 -9.18 21.88 -14.62
N ALA A 4 -8.12 22.66 -14.79
CA ALA A 4 -6.77 22.14 -14.65
C ALA A 4 -6.58 21.73 -13.19
N GLN A 5 -6.58 20.41 -12.94
CA GLN A 5 -6.23 19.83 -11.65
C GLN A 5 -4.84 20.38 -11.27
N PRO A 6 -4.69 21.12 -10.16
CA PRO A 6 -3.40 21.72 -9.82
C PRO A 6 -2.37 20.70 -9.31
N ASN A 7 -2.67 19.40 -9.36
CA ASN A 7 -1.81 18.32 -8.90
C ASN A 7 -2.11 17.01 -9.65
N GLY A 8 -1.21 16.03 -9.57
CA GLY A 8 -1.32 14.69 -10.17
C GLY A 8 -2.34 13.78 -9.47
N GLN A 9 -3.40 14.33 -8.89
CA GLN A 9 -4.37 13.53 -8.15
C GLN A 9 -5.15 12.62 -9.09
N TRP A 10 -5.15 11.32 -8.80
CA TRP A 10 -6.02 10.37 -9.50
C TRP A 10 -7.47 10.57 -9.04
N TYR A 11 -8.35 10.89 -9.99
CA TYR A 11 -9.77 11.16 -9.74
C TYR A 11 -10.63 10.55 -10.85
N PRO A 12 -11.47 9.55 -10.54
CA PRO A 12 -12.40 8.95 -11.50
C PRO A 12 -13.54 9.89 -11.90
N PRO A 13 -13.90 9.94 -13.20
CA PRO A 13 -14.98 10.81 -13.67
C PRO A 13 -16.35 10.47 -13.07
N GLU A 14 -16.57 9.23 -12.61
CA GLU A 14 -17.83 8.75 -12.04
C GLU A 14 -18.06 9.15 -10.57
N TRP A 15 -17.06 9.72 -9.88
CA TRP A 15 -17.18 10.04 -8.45
C TRP A 15 -18.32 10.99 -8.12
N PRO A 16 -18.56 12.12 -8.82
CA PRO A 16 -19.66 13.03 -8.52
C PRO A 16 -21.02 12.33 -8.39
N ASP A 17 -21.38 11.50 -9.36
CA ASP A 17 -22.67 10.81 -9.38
C ASP A 17 -22.79 9.77 -8.26
N ARG A 18 -21.71 9.03 -8.00
CA ARG A 18 -21.69 8.02 -6.94
C ARG A 18 -21.77 8.64 -5.55
N ILE A 19 -21.13 9.78 -5.33
CA ILE A 19 -21.21 10.47 -4.06
C ILE A 19 -22.63 11.01 -3.84
N ARG A 20 -23.28 11.59 -4.88
CA ARG A 20 -24.68 12.00 -4.80
C ARG A 20 -25.61 10.82 -4.47
N ALA A 21 -25.43 9.67 -5.14
CA ALA A 21 -26.19 8.47 -4.86
C ALA A 21 -26.00 7.96 -3.41
N LEU A 22 -24.78 8.02 -2.88
CA LEU A 22 -24.52 7.69 -1.48
C LEU A 22 -25.24 8.66 -0.53
N ALA A 23 -25.17 9.97 -0.79
CA ALA A 23 -25.84 10.99 0.02
C ALA A 23 -27.36 10.87 0.00
N ALA A 24 -27.95 10.45 -1.13
CA ALA A 24 -29.38 10.20 -1.29
C ALA A 24 -29.85 8.85 -0.69
N GLY A 25 -28.92 8.00 -0.22
CA GLY A 25 -29.24 6.66 0.27
C GLY A 25 -29.55 5.64 -0.84
N GLU A 26 -29.20 5.95 -2.08
CA GLU A 26 -29.41 5.12 -3.27
C GLU A 26 -28.24 4.17 -3.55
N LEU A 27 -27.11 4.38 -2.87
CA LEU A 27 -25.91 3.55 -2.95
C LEU A 27 -25.63 2.91 -1.60
N THR A 28 -25.59 1.58 -1.57
CA THR A 28 -25.11 0.81 -0.42
C THR A 28 -23.60 0.60 -0.53
N PRO A 29 -22.80 1.07 0.44
CA PRO A 29 -21.35 0.86 0.42
C PRO A 29 -21.00 -0.62 0.42
N VAL A 30 -20.04 -1.02 -0.42
CA VAL A 30 -19.47 -2.36 -0.37
C VAL A 30 -18.52 -2.49 0.82
N SER A 31 -18.44 -3.66 1.44
CA SER A 31 -17.45 -3.91 2.50
C SER A 31 -16.04 -3.84 1.91
N PRO A 32 -15.11 -3.10 2.55
CA PRO A 32 -13.73 -3.01 2.07
C PRO A 32 -13.02 -4.36 2.22
N ARG A 33 -12.24 -4.73 1.20
CA ARG A 33 -11.33 -5.89 1.26
C ARG A 33 -10.04 -5.48 1.94
N ARG A 34 -9.51 -6.32 2.82
CA ARG A 34 -8.20 -6.06 3.44
C ARG A 34 -7.09 -6.10 2.39
N ALA A 35 -6.12 -5.22 2.51
CA ALA A 35 -4.97 -5.13 1.64
C ALA A 35 -3.73 -4.67 2.42
N ALA A 36 -2.56 -4.99 1.90
CA ALA A 36 -1.30 -4.53 2.44
C ALA A 36 -0.42 -3.93 1.33
N THR A 37 0.38 -2.94 1.68
CA THR A 37 1.26 -2.23 0.74
C THR A 37 2.57 -1.88 1.42
N VAL A 38 3.70 -2.02 0.73
CA VAL A 38 5.03 -1.82 1.32
C VAL A 38 5.80 -0.71 0.61
N LEU A 39 6.10 0.36 1.33
CA LEU A 39 7.07 1.38 0.98
C LEU A 39 8.48 0.82 1.20
N LEU A 40 9.01 0.17 0.17
CA LEU A 40 10.34 -0.40 0.20
C LEU A 40 11.39 0.71 0.02
N LEU A 41 12.29 0.85 0.99
CA LEU A 41 13.26 1.93 1.09
C LEU A 41 14.69 1.43 0.86
N ARG A 42 15.54 2.28 0.32
CA ARG A 42 17.00 2.08 0.32
C ARG A 42 17.68 3.41 0.56
N ASP A 43 18.81 3.40 1.25
CA ASP A 43 19.56 4.65 1.48
C ASP A 43 20.25 5.12 0.20
N GLY A 44 20.03 6.39 -0.12
CA GLY A 44 20.70 7.13 -1.18
C GLY A 44 21.61 8.23 -0.64
N ALA A 45 22.28 8.96 -1.54
CA ALA A 45 23.29 9.96 -1.17
C ALA A 45 22.74 11.15 -0.34
N ALA A 46 21.43 11.37 -0.34
CA ALA A 46 20.82 12.54 0.29
C ALA A 46 19.58 12.19 1.13
N GLY A 47 19.35 10.90 1.41
CA GLY A 47 18.17 10.37 2.09
C GLY A 47 17.69 9.07 1.44
N PRO A 48 16.65 8.42 1.98
CA PRO A 48 16.12 7.20 1.41
C PRO A 48 15.43 7.45 0.05
N ASP A 49 15.69 6.57 -0.92
CA ASP A 49 14.82 6.39 -2.09
C ASP A 49 13.71 5.39 -1.72
N VAL A 50 12.52 5.57 -2.29
CA VAL A 50 11.42 4.60 -2.21
C VAL A 50 11.21 3.91 -3.57
N HIS A 51 10.93 2.61 -3.52
CA HIS A 51 10.58 1.83 -4.70
C HIS A 51 9.11 2.05 -5.05
N MET A 52 8.85 2.58 -6.24
CA MET A 52 7.50 2.79 -6.75
C MET A 52 7.31 2.08 -8.08
N LEU A 53 6.08 1.67 -8.36
CA LEU A 53 5.66 1.13 -9.64
C LEU A 53 4.60 2.04 -10.26
N ARG A 54 4.54 2.09 -11.59
CA ARG A 54 3.46 2.72 -12.33
C ARG A 54 2.54 1.64 -12.86
N ARG A 55 1.29 1.70 -12.41
CA ARG A 55 0.22 0.80 -12.82
C ARG A 55 -0.05 0.96 -14.31
N ARG A 56 -0.30 -0.14 -15.04
CA ARG A 56 -0.65 -0.08 -16.47
C ARG A 56 -1.85 0.84 -16.69
N ALA A 57 -1.80 1.67 -17.73
CA ALA A 57 -2.89 2.58 -18.08
C ALA A 57 -4.22 1.85 -18.38
N SER A 58 -4.16 0.60 -18.82
CA SER A 58 -5.33 -0.24 -19.11
C SER A 58 -6.05 -0.76 -17.86
N MET A 59 -5.51 -0.56 -16.66
CA MET A 59 -6.16 -1.03 -15.44
C MET A 59 -7.41 -0.19 -15.14
N ALA A 60 -8.50 -0.89 -14.81
CA ALA A 60 -9.80 -0.27 -14.52
C ALA A 60 -9.80 0.65 -13.28
N PHE A 61 -8.85 0.47 -12.36
CA PHE A 61 -8.72 1.27 -11.13
C PHE A 61 -7.28 1.73 -10.97
N ALA A 62 -7.09 3.03 -10.76
CA ALA A 62 -5.78 3.68 -10.64
C ALA A 62 -4.83 3.41 -11.81
N GLY A 63 -5.34 3.26 -13.04
CA GLY A 63 -4.51 3.07 -14.23
C GLY A 63 -3.61 4.28 -14.48
N GLY A 64 -2.31 4.04 -14.71
CA GLY A 64 -1.29 5.09 -14.88
C GLY A 64 -0.82 5.75 -13.60
N ALA A 65 -1.43 5.46 -12.44
CA ALA A 65 -1.00 5.99 -11.16
C ALA A 65 0.25 5.27 -10.63
N TYR A 66 1.11 6.00 -9.95
CA TYR A 66 2.20 5.46 -9.15
C TYR A 66 1.67 4.91 -7.82
N ALA A 67 2.18 3.75 -7.46
CA ALA A 67 1.88 3.03 -6.23
C ALA A 67 3.14 2.30 -5.74
N TYR A 68 3.01 1.57 -4.65
CA TYR A 68 4.05 0.68 -4.13
C TYR A 68 3.63 -0.78 -4.35
N PRO A 69 4.55 -1.76 -4.19
CA PRO A 69 4.19 -3.16 -4.13
C PRO A 69 3.11 -3.42 -3.10
N GLY A 70 2.06 -4.14 -3.49
CA GLY A 70 0.95 -4.40 -2.59
C GLY A 70 -0.30 -4.95 -3.27
N GLY A 71 -1.16 -5.55 -2.46
CA GLY A 71 -2.35 -6.22 -2.96
C GLY A 71 -3.28 -6.67 -1.84
N GLY A 72 -4.29 -7.44 -2.23
CA GLY A 72 -5.31 -7.92 -1.31
C GLY A 72 -4.76 -9.02 -0.39
N VAL A 73 -5.27 -9.07 0.83
CA VAL A 73 -5.08 -10.23 1.71
C VAL A 73 -5.81 -11.42 1.09
N ASP A 74 -5.09 -12.50 0.83
CA ASP A 74 -5.64 -13.77 0.36
C ASP A 74 -6.06 -14.62 1.57
N PRO A 75 -7.17 -15.37 1.53
CA PRO A 75 -7.55 -16.27 2.63
C PRO A 75 -6.45 -17.26 3.03
N ARG A 76 -5.52 -17.59 2.13
CA ARG A 76 -4.37 -18.46 2.42
C ARG A 76 -3.29 -17.76 3.26
N ASP A 77 -3.30 -16.43 3.36
CA ASP A 77 -2.40 -15.68 4.24
C ASP A 77 -2.73 -15.90 5.74
N GLU A 78 -3.92 -16.42 6.04
CA GLU A 78 -4.33 -16.85 7.40
C GLU A 78 -3.70 -18.19 7.83
N GLN A 79 -3.08 -18.93 6.88
CA GLN A 79 -2.38 -20.17 7.22
C GLN A 79 -1.17 -19.88 8.13
N PRO A 80 -0.99 -20.61 9.25
CA PRO A 80 0.12 -20.35 10.16
C PRO A 80 1.48 -20.43 9.45
N VAL A 81 2.37 -19.47 9.76
CA VAL A 81 3.75 -19.47 9.28
C VAL A 81 4.72 -19.49 10.45
N ARG A 82 5.95 -19.97 10.24
CA ARG A 82 7.02 -19.74 11.21
C ARG A 82 7.33 -18.25 11.27
N TRP A 83 7.43 -17.73 12.49
CA TRP A 83 7.35 -16.29 12.76
C TRP A 83 8.53 -15.80 13.58
N ALA A 84 9.11 -14.67 13.19
CA ALA A 84 10.12 -13.94 13.93
C ALA A 84 9.74 -12.46 14.04
N GLY A 85 10.14 -11.82 15.13
CA GLY A 85 9.79 -10.44 15.46
C GLY A 85 8.70 -10.31 16.54
N PRO A 86 7.98 -9.17 16.63
CA PRO A 86 6.91 -8.96 17.59
C PRO A 86 5.87 -10.07 17.52
N SER A 87 5.27 -10.44 18.66
CA SER A 87 4.26 -11.50 18.68
C SER A 87 3.01 -11.12 17.88
N LEU A 88 2.22 -12.12 17.47
CA LEU A 88 0.95 -11.87 16.78
C LEU A 88 -0.01 -10.99 17.59
N ALA A 89 0.02 -11.08 18.93
CA ALA A 89 -0.78 -10.21 19.79
C ALA A 89 -0.32 -8.74 19.71
N VAL A 90 1.00 -8.50 19.66
CA VAL A 90 1.54 -7.14 19.46
C VAL A 90 1.15 -6.59 18.09
N TRP A 91 1.23 -7.42 17.04
CA TRP A 91 0.79 -7.04 15.70
C TRP A 91 -0.71 -6.80 15.60
N ALA A 92 -1.54 -7.64 16.23
CA ALA A 92 -2.99 -7.46 16.27
C ALA A 92 -3.35 -6.11 16.90
N ALA A 93 -2.81 -5.83 18.10
CA ALA A 93 -3.01 -4.55 18.76
C ALA A 93 -2.52 -3.37 17.90
N ARG A 94 -1.33 -3.49 17.29
CA ARG A 94 -0.76 -2.44 16.42
C ARG A 94 -1.64 -2.16 15.21
N LEU A 95 -2.15 -3.19 14.54
CA LEU A 95 -2.95 -3.06 13.33
C LEU A 95 -4.43 -2.74 13.60
N GLY A 96 -4.84 -2.70 14.88
CA GLY A 96 -6.20 -2.39 15.32
C GLY A 96 -7.16 -3.57 15.20
N PHE A 97 -6.67 -4.79 15.43
CA PHE A 97 -7.47 -6.01 15.59
C PHE A 97 -7.64 -6.37 17.07
N ASP A 98 -8.75 -7.03 17.40
CA ASP A 98 -8.99 -7.55 18.74
C ASP A 98 -8.07 -8.76 19.04
N GLU A 99 -7.83 -9.07 20.33
CA GLU A 99 -6.93 -10.17 20.74
C GLU A 99 -7.32 -11.54 20.14
N GLY A 100 -8.61 -11.76 19.87
CA GLY A 100 -9.12 -12.97 19.25
C GLY A 100 -8.82 -13.11 17.75
N ASP A 101 -8.36 -12.04 17.09
CA ASP A 101 -8.19 -11.95 15.64
C ASP A 101 -6.71 -12.00 15.21
N ALA A 102 -5.86 -12.66 16.00
CA ALA A 102 -4.43 -12.81 15.72
C ALA A 102 -4.13 -13.39 14.31
N ALA A 103 -4.97 -14.30 13.82
CA ALA A 103 -4.86 -14.84 12.46
C ALA A 103 -5.09 -13.76 11.38
N GLN A 104 -5.96 -12.78 11.65
CA GLN A 104 -6.21 -11.67 10.74
C GLN A 104 -5.03 -10.70 10.68
N ALA A 105 -4.39 -10.46 11.82
CA ALA A 105 -3.16 -9.68 11.87
C ALA A 105 -2.03 -10.38 11.11
N GLN A 106 -1.87 -11.69 11.31
CA GLN A 106 -0.91 -12.49 10.55
C GLN A 106 -1.15 -12.37 9.05
N ALA A 107 -2.41 -12.48 8.60
CA ALA A 107 -2.76 -12.44 7.19
C ALA A 107 -2.39 -11.10 6.53
N VAL A 108 -2.57 -9.97 7.23
CA VAL A 108 -2.15 -8.64 6.73
C VAL A 108 -0.63 -8.57 6.58
N VAL A 109 0.14 -9.06 7.57
CA VAL A 109 1.60 -9.05 7.51
C VAL A 109 2.13 -10.02 6.44
N CYS A 110 1.54 -11.21 6.34
CA CYS A 110 1.84 -12.18 5.27
C CYS A 110 1.59 -11.57 3.90
N ALA A 111 0.44 -10.92 3.70
CA ALA A 111 0.13 -10.24 2.45
C ALA A 111 1.17 -9.16 2.10
N ALA A 112 1.62 -8.36 3.08
CA ALA A 112 2.65 -7.35 2.87
C ALA A 112 3.94 -7.97 2.30
N VAL A 113 4.44 -9.05 2.91
CA VAL A 113 5.66 -9.72 2.48
C VAL A 113 5.46 -10.47 1.16
N ARG A 114 4.34 -11.20 1.02
CA ARG A 114 3.99 -11.97 -0.17
C ARG A 114 3.92 -11.06 -1.40
N GLU A 115 3.13 -9.99 -1.34
CA GLU A 115 2.96 -9.04 -2.45
C GLU A 115 4.29 -8.36 -2.81
N THR A 116 5.12 -8.03 -1.81
CA THR A 116 6.47 -7.49 -2.06
C THR A 116 7.35 -8.47 -2.83
N TYR A 117 7.26 -9.77 -2.51
CA TYR A 117 7.99 -10.80 -3.23
C TYR A 117 7.43 -11.03 -4.63
N GLU A 118 6.10 -11.12 -4.76
CA GLU A 118 5.42 -11.30 -6.04
C GLU A 118 5.73 -10.16 -7.03
N GLU A 119 5.66 -8.90 -6.59
CA GLU A 119 5.77 -7.75 -7.50
C GLU A 119 7.20 -7.23 -7.67
N ALA A 120 7.98 -7.19 -6.59
CA ALA A 120 9.31 -6.61 -6.57
C ALA A 120 10.44 -7.66 -6.48
N GLY A 121 10.13 -8.93 -6.22
CA GLY A 121 11.13 -9.99 -6.02
C GLY A 121 11.89 -9.88 -4.68
N VAL A 122 11.40 -9.06 -3.74
CA VAL A 122 12.05 -8.82 -2.45
C VAL A 122 11.31 -9.58 -1.36
N LEU A 123 12.04 -10.37 -0.56
CA LEU A 123 11.49 -11.25 0.47
C LEU A 123 12.00 -10.86 1.85
N LEU A 124 11.07 -10.58 2.78
CA LEU A 124 11.35 -10.32 4.19
C LEU A 124 11.22 -11.61 5.01
N ALA A 125 12.10 -12.56 4.73
CA ALA A 125 12.17 -13.85 5.40
C ALA A 125 13.62 -14.35 5.46
N GLY A 126 13.90 -15.27 6.37
CA GLY A 126 15.22 -15.88 6.54
C GLY A 126 15.15 -17.27 7.15
N GLU A 127 16.28 -17.99 7.20
CA GLU A 127 16.33 -19.33 7.81
C GLU A 127 16.11 -19.30 9.33
N THR A 128 16.41 -18.15 9.96
CA THR A 128 16.32 -17.94 11.40
C THR A 128 15.77 -16.55 11.72
N ALA A 129 15.49 -16.29 12.99
CA ALA A 129 15.07 -14.96 13.46
C ALA A 129 16.14 -13.87 13.27
N ASP A 130 17.39 -14.23 13.01
CA ASP A 130 18.51 -13.29 12.90
C ASP A 130 19.05 -13.16 11.46
N THR A 131 18.61 -14.03 10.56
CA THR A 131 19.05 -14.03 9.15
C THR A 131 17.97 -13.54 8.21
N VAL A 132 18.38 -13.06 7.03
CA VAL A 132 17.50 -12.71 5.92
C VAL A 132 18.08 -13.32 4.65
N VAL A 133 17.22 -13.81 3.75
CA VAL A 133 17.65 -14.31 2.45
C VAL A 133 18.43 -13.21 1.71
N GLY A 134 19.66 -13.50 1.31
CA GLY A 134 20.53 -12.50 0.66
C GLY A 134 20.29 -12.35 -0.84
N ASP A 135 19.76 -13.38 -1.51
CA ASP A 135 19.56 -13.37 -2.96
C ASP A 135 18.34 -14.22 -3.35
N THR A 136 17.40 -13.60 -4.04
CA THR A 136 16.14 -14.17 -4.55
C THR A 136 16.13 -14.27 -6.08
N THR A 137 17.28 -14.11 -6.74
CA THR A 137 17.37 -13.94 -8.19
C THR A 137 17.48 -15.23 -9.01
N GLY A 138 17.68 -16.38 -8.34
CA GLY A 138 17.85 -17.70 -8.96
C GLY A 138 16.58 -18.23 -9.63
N GLU A 139 16.74 -19.17 -10.58
CA GLU A 139 15.63 -19.75 -11.36
C GLU A 139 14.60 -20.50 -10.50
N ASP A 140 15.04 -21.12 -9.41
CA ASP A 140 14.17 -21.79 -8.46
C ASP A 140 13.32 -20.79 -7.64
N TRP A 141 13.89 -19.63 -7.29
CA TRP A 141 13.15 -18.54 -6.64
C TRP A 141 12.11 -17.96 -7.58
N GLU A 142 12.49 -17.70 -8.84
CA GLU A 142 11.58 -17.18 -9.85
C GLU A 142 10.39 -18.11 -10.08
N ARG A 143 10.64 -19.42 -10.18
CA ARG A 143 9.58 -20.43 -10.31
C ARG A 143 8.60 -20.43 -9.13
N ASP A 144 9.11 -20.29 -7.91
CA ASP A 144 8.25 -20.21 -6.73
C ASP A 144 7.47 -18.89 -6.69
N ARG A 145 8.06 -17.78 -7.15
CA ARG A 145 7.37 -16.48 -7.29
C ARG A 145 6.23 -16.58 -8.31
N GLU A 146 6.48 -17.17 -9.48
CA GLU A 146 5.46 -17.41 -10.51
C GLU A 146 4.33 -18.28 -9.97
N ALA A 147 4.64 -19.32 -9.17
CA ALA A 147 3.63 -20.17 -8.55
C ALA A 147 2.77 -19.42 -7.49
N LEU A 148 3.37 -18.47 -6.74
CA LEU A 148 2.62 -17.58 -5.83
C LEU A 148 1.67 -16.66 -6.62
N VAL A 149 2.17 -15.98 -7.64
CA VAL A 149 1.38 -15.10 -8.53
C VAL A 149 0.23 -15.87 -9.21
N ALA A 150 0.51 -17.08 -9.69
CA ALA A 150 -0.48 -17.97 -10.29
C ALA A 150 -1.44 -18.60 -9.27
N ARG A 151 -1.21 -18.37 -7.97
CA ARG A 151 -1.98 -18.91 -6.84
C ARG A 151 -1.94 -20.45 -6.76
N GLU A 152 -0.90 -21.06 -7.30
CA GLU A 152 -0.65 -22.50 -7.26
C GLU A 152 0.08 -22.93 -5.98
N LEU A 153 0.79 -21.99 -5.35
CA LEU A 153 1.50 -22.16 -4.08
C LEU A 153 0.96 -21.15 -3.07
N SER A 154 0.74 -21.55 -1.82
CA SER A 154 0.44 -20.61 -0.75
C SER A 154 1.75 -20.02 -0.20
N PHE A 155 1.68 -18.82 0.39
CA PHE A 155 2.89 -18.21 0.98
C PHE A 155 3.41 -19.01 2.18
N ALA A 156 2.51 -19.61 2.98
CA ALA A 156 2.90 -20.49 4.07
C ALA A 156 3.67 -21.72 3.54
N ASP A 157 3.12 -22.42 2.54
CA ASP A 157 3.79 -23.59 1.93
C ASP A 157 5.13 -23.22 1.28
N PHE A 158 5.21 -22.03 0.67
CA PHE A 158 6.45 -21.49 0.11
C PHE A 158 7.53 -21.32 1.19
N LEU A 159 7.21 -20.66 2.30
CA LEU A 159 8.15 -20.47 3.41
C LEU A 159 8.56 -21.81 4.03
N ASP A 160 7.61 -22.72 4.25
CA ASP A 160 7.89 -24.03 4.83
C ASP A 160 8.75 -24.91 3.95
N ARG A 161 8.46 -25.00 2.65
CA ARG A 161 9.28 -25.73 1.68
C ARG A 161 10.71 -25.23 1.65
N ARG A 162 10.92 -23.92 1.83
CA ARG A 162 12.25 -23.30 1.83
C ARG A 162 12.93 -23.26 3.21
N GLY A 163 12.28 -23.77 4.27
CA GLY A 163 12.87 -23.73 5.60
C GLY A 163 12.90 -22.33 6.22
N LEU A 164 12.11 -21.39 5.73
CA LEU A 164 12.14 -19.98 6.12
C LEU A 164 11.16 -19.63 7.24
N VAL A 165 11.50 -18.59 7.99
CA VAL A 165 10.63 -17.88 8.92
C VAL A 165 10.33 -16.49 8.36
N LEU A 166 9.10 -16.01 8.54
CA LEU A 166 8.70 -14.65 8.21
C LEU A 166 9.36 -13.70 9.22
N ARG A 167 10.12 -12.71 8.73
CA ARG A 167 10.81 -11.70 9.54
C ARG A 167 9.93 -10.46 9.71
N SER A 168 8.93 -10.55 10.59
CA SER A 168 7.96 -9.47 10.77
C SER A 168 8.58 -8.21 11.36
N ASP A 169 9.68 -8.34 12.09
CA ASP A 169 10.47 -7.23 12.64
C ASP A 169 11.15 -6.36 11.57
N LEU A 170 11.18 -6.79 10.31
CA LEU A 170 11.67 -5.98 9.19
C LEU A 170 10.58 -5.08 8.58
N LEU A 171 9.34 -5.18 9.07
CA LEU A 171 8.22 -4.34 8.69
C LEU A 171 7.87 -3.36 9.80
N GLY A 172 7.63 -2.12 9.42
CA GLY A 172 7.03 -1.10 10.28
C GLY A 172 5.67 -0.69 9.76
N ALA A 173 4.59 -0.80 10.55
CA ALA A 173 3.28 -0.30 10.12
C ALA A 173 3.26 1.23 10.12
N TRP A 174 2.83 1.81 9.00
CA TRP A 174 3.05 3.22 8.67
C TRP A 174 1.78 4.05 8.61
N ALA A 175 0.75 3.56 7.93
CA ALA A 175 -0.53 4.23 7.80
C ALA A 175 -1.64 3.22 7.53
N ARG A 176 -2.89 3.61 7.75
CA ARG A 176 -4.07 2.82 7.36
C ARG A 176 -5.06 3.69 6.62
N TRP A 177 -5.41 3.31 5.41
CA TRP A 177 -6.36 4.05 4.57
C TRP A 177 -7.49 3.14 4.12
N ILE A 178 -8.73 3.63 4.24
CA ILE A 178 -9.89 2.92 3.72
C ILE A 178 -10.46 3.69 2.53
N THR A 179 -10.61 2.99 1.42
CA THR A 179 -11.20 3.55 0.20
C THR A 179 -12.60 4.12 0.49
N PRO A 180 -12.97 5.28 -0.09
CA PRO A 180 -14.25 5.93 0.18
C PRO A 180 -15.47 5.03 0.00
N GLU A 181 -16.55 5.30 0.75
CA GLU A 181 -17.76 4.46 0.75
C GLU A 181 -18.51 4.40 -0.57
N PHE A 182 -18.44 5.48 -1.34
CA PHE A 182 -19.06 5.55 -2.65
C PHE A 182 -18.29 4.75 -3.71
N GLU A 183 -17.11 4.20 -3.42
CA GLU A 183 -16.34 3.44 -4.40
C GLU A 183 -16.89 2.03 -4.65
N GLN A 184 -16.77 1.56 -5.88
CA GLN A 184 -17.19 0.20 -6.28
C GLN A 184 -16.26 -0.88 -5.73
N ARG A 185 -14.97 -0.55 -5.66
CA ARG A 185 -13.91 -1.45 -5.19
C ARG A 185 -13.26 -0.76 -4.00
N ARG A 186 -13.57 -1.27 -2.81
CA ARG A 186 -13.04 -0.71 -1.58
C ARG A 186 -12.00 -1.61 -0.97
N TYR A 187 -10.95 -0.98 -0.46
CA TYR A 187 -9.88 -1.62 0.26
C TYR A 187 -9.71 -0.95 1.62
N ASP A 188 -9.39 -1.76 2.63
CA ASP A 188 -8.86 -1.35 3.92
C ASP A 188 -7.39 -1.72 3.89
N THR A 189 -6.54 -0.73 3.65
CA THR A 189 -5.14 -0.94 3.29
C THR A 189 -4.24 -0.49 4.43
N TRP A 190 -3.45 -1.44 4.95
CA TRP A 190 -2.33 -1.14 5.82
C TRP A 190 -1.08 -0.90 4.98
N PHE A 191 -0.47 0.25 5.17
CA PHE A 191 0.80 0.61 4.59
C PHE A 191 1.91 0.26 5.57
N PHE A 192 2.99 -0.30 5.07
CA PHE A 192 4.18 -0.65 5.82
C PHE A 192 5.41 0.01 5.20
N VAL A 193 6.44 0.25 5.99
CA VAL A 193 7.79 0.58 5.54
C VAL A 193 8.71 -0.63 5.76
N ALA A 194 9.66 -0.82 4.85
CA ALA A 194 10.72 -1.81 5.00
C ALA A 194 12.01 -1.32 4.34
N ALA A 195 13.16 -1.63 4.92
CA ALA A 195 14.44 -1.43 4.25
C ALA A 195 14.72 -2.59 3.28
N LEU A 196 15.27 -2.29 2.11
CA LEU A 196 15.72 -3.30 1.15
C LEU A 196 16.80 -4.19 1.80
N PRO A 197 16.57 -5.51 1.93
CA PRO A 197 17.57 -6.40 2.51
C PRO A 197 18.87 -6.39 1.71
N ALA A 198 19.99 -6.44 2.42
CA ALA A 198 21.31 -6.48 1.80
C ALA A 198 21.44 -7.69 0.86
N GLY A 199 21.91 -7.43 -0.37
CA GLY A 199 22.08 -8.43 -1.41
C GLY A 199 20.88 -8.60 -2.36
N GLN A 200 19.65 -8.35 -1.86
CA GLN A 200 18.46 -8.44 -2.70
C GLN A 200 18.34 -7.24 -3.66
N ARG A 201 17.62 -7.45 -4.76
CA ARG A 201 17.43 -6.44 -5.80
C ARG A 201 15.99 -6.45 -6.27
N THR A 202 15.39 -5.27 -6.37
CA THR A 202 14.05 -5.13 -6.94
C THR A 202 14.03 -5.46 -8.43
N ARG A 203 12.92 -6.02 -8.91
CA ARG A 203 12.63 -6.28 -10.32
C ARG A 203 11.25 -5.72 -10.66
N ASN A 204 11.02 -5.40 -11.93
CA ASN A 204 9.65 -5.22 -12.41
C ASN A 204 9.07 -6.60 -12.78
N ALA A 205 8.60 -7.33 -11.78
CA ALA A 205 8.14 -8.71 -11.94
C ALA A 205 6.60 -8.83 -12.03
N SER A 206 5.90 -7.72 -11.77
CA SER A 206 4.45 -7.61 -11.89
C SER A 206 4.03 -7.42 -13.35
N THR A 207 2.99 -8.16 -13.78
CA THR A 207 2.34 -7.90 -15.07
C THR A 207 1.40 -6.70 -14.99
N GLU A 208 1.11 -6.17 -13.79
CA GLU A 208 0.22 -5.04 -13.56
C GLU A 208 0.92 -3.68 -13.64
N ALA A 209 2.26 -3.68 -13.58
CA ALA A 209 3.08 -2.48 -13.74
C ALA A 209 3.74 -2.40 -15.13
N ASP A 210 3.88 -1.19 -15.67
CA ASP A 210 4.64 -0.95 -16.91
C ASP A 210 6.03 -0.34 -16.66
N ARG A 211 6.27 0.18 -15.46
CA ARG A 211 7.52 0.82 -15.05
C ARG A 211 7.71 0.70 -13.55
N THR A 212 8.95 0.56 -13.11
CA THR A 212 9.36 0.76 -11.72
C THR A 212 10.43 1.85 -11.63
N VAL A 213 10.50 2.53 -10.50
CA VAL A 213 11.47 3.58 -10.21
C VAL A 213 11.92 3.49 -8.76
N TRP A 214 13.17 3.84 -8.51
CA TRP A 214 13.63 4.30 -7.21
C TRP A 214 13.70 5.81 -7.28
N ILE A 215 13.00 6.48 -6.37
CA ILE A 215 12.87 7.95 -6.37
C ILE A 215 12.85 8.45 -4.93
N ARG A 216 13.41 9.62 -4.69
CA ARG A 216 13.33 10.24 -3.37
C ARG A 216 11.89 10.68 -3.06
N PRO A 217 11.40 10.53 -1.81
CA PRO A 217 10.04 10.94 -1.46
C PRO A 217 9.71 12.39 -1.86
N ALA A 218 10.60 13.33 -1.57
CA ALA A 218 10.44 14.74 -1.93
C ALA A 218 10.39 14.98 -3.46
N GLU A 219 11.16 14.22 -4.24
CA GLU A 219 11.15 14.34 -5.71
C GLU A 219 9.85 13.79 -6.30
N ALA A 220 9.36 12.67 -5.76
CA ALA A 220 8.09 12.08 -6.13
C ALA A 220 6.91 13.01 -5.77
N ALA A 221 6.91 13.58 -4.58
CA ALA A 221 5.92 14.57 -4.14
C ALA A 221 5.92 15.82 -5.02
N ALA A 222 7.10 16.37 -5.33
CA ALA A 222 7.21 17.50 -6.25
C ALA A 222 6.73 17.15 -7.68
N GLY A 223 6.98 15.92 -8.15
CA GLY A 223 6.45 15.43 -9.43
C GLY A 223 4.92 15.31 -9.43
N TYR A 224 4.33 14.89 -8.31
CA TYR A 224 2.88 14.93 -8.11
C TYR A 224 2.35 16.37 -8.13
N ASP A 225 2.98 17.30 -7.41
CA ASP A 225 2.54 18.71 -7.37
C ASP A 225 2.59 19.37 -8.75
N ARG A 226 3.54 18.96 -9.61
CA ARG A 226 3.61 19.41 -11.03
C ARG A 226 2.64 18.68 -11.97
N GLY A 227 1.90 17.67 -11.50
CA GLY A 227 1.01 16.85 -12.32
C GLY A 227 1.73 15.82 -13.21
N GLU A 228 3.03 15.60 -13.01
CA GLU A 228 3.85 14.68 -13.81
C GLU A 228 3.73 13.23 -13.36
N LEU A 229 3.48 13.02 -12.06
CA LEU A 229 3.30 11.70 -11.46
C LEU A 229 1.89 11.60 -10.89
N THR A 230 1.02 10.88 -11.60
CA THR A 230 -0.34 10.61 -11.11
C THR A 230 -0.27 9.70 -9.88
N MET A 231 -0.94 10.06 -8.79
CA MET A 231 -0.98 9.26 -7.55
C MET A 231 -2.35 9.32 -6.88
N MET A 232 -2.67 8.30 -6.09
CA MET A 232 -3.80 8.35 -5.17
C MET A 232 -3.41 9.07 -3.87
N PRO A 233 -4.38 9.66 -3.12
CA PRO A 233 -4.11 10.35 -1.84
C PRO A 233 -3.24 9.57 -0.84
N PRO A 234 -3.43 8.25 -0.61
CA PRO A 234 -2.57 7.50 0.31
C PRO A 234 -1.10 7.52 -0.10
N THR A 235 -0.82 7.45 -1.41
CA THR A 235 0.55 7.42 -1.93
C THR A 235 1.27 8.73 -1.67
N ILE A 236 0.69 9.87 -2.08
CA ILE A 236 1.31 11.19 -1.88
C ILE A 236 1.40 11.55 -0.39
N SER A 237 0.38 11.21 0.41
CA SER A 237 0.43 11.43 1.85
C SER A 237 1.59 10.68 2.48
N THR A 238 1.78 9.40 2.13
CA THR A 238 2.87 8.59 2.71
C THR A 238 4.26 9.06 2.23
N LEU A 239 4.40 9.52 0.98
CA LEU A 239 5.64 10.14 0.50
C LEU A 239 6.01 11.36 1.35
N ARG A 240 5.06 12.26 1.59
CA ARG A 240 5.29 13.47 2.39
C ARG A 240 5.68 13.15 3.83
N THR A 241 5.08 12.12 4.43
CA THR A 241 5.46 11.68 5.77
C THR A 241 6.85 11.06 5.85
N LEU A 242 7.42 10.58 4.73
CA LEU A 242 8.78 10.03 4.69
C LEU A 242 9.87 11.08 4.54
N GLU A 243 9.54 12.29 4.09
CA GLU A 243 10.51 13.37 3.85
C GLU A 243 11.41 13.73 5.05
N PRO A 244 10.94 13.69 6.31
CA PRO A 244 11.75 14.05 7.46
C PRO A 244 12.91 13.08 7.79
N TYR A 245 12.89 11.84 7.27
CA TYR A 245 13.86 10.81 7.68
C TYR A 245 15.10 10.81 6.79
N ALA A 246 16.28 10.74 7.41
CA ALA A 246 17.56 10.75 6.71
C ALA A 246 18.00 9.35 6.25
N THR A 247 17.45 8.29 6.86
CA THR A 247 17.74 6.90 6.48
C THR A 247 16.48 6.01 6.50
N ALA A 248 16.55 4.89 5.78
CA ALA A 248 15.54 3.83 5.82
C ALA A 248 15.39 3.22 7.22
N ALA A 249 16.48 3.16 7.99
CA ALA A 249 16.46 2.67 9.36
C ALA A 249 15.70 3.61 10.29
N GLU A 250 15.94 4.93 10.20
CA GLU A 250 15.19 5.94 10.95
C GLU A 250 13.69 5.89 10.63
N ALA A 251 13.34 5.74 9.35
CA ALA A 251 11.94 5.57 8.95
C ALA A 251 11.34 4.27 9.55
N LEU A 252 12.09 3.16 9.55
CA LEU A 252 11.61 1.91 10.14
C LEU A 252 11.41 2.01 11.66
N GLU A 253 12.33 2.66 12.38
CA GLU A 253 12.19 2.92 13.82
C GLU A 253 10.97 3.79 14.13
N ALA A 254 10.76 4.86 13.35
CA ALA A 254 9.64 5.77 13.52
C ALA A 254 8.27 5.14 13.23
N ALA A 255 8.24 3.96 12.60
CA ALA A 255 7.00 3.21 12.37
C ALA A 255 6.33 2.77 13.67
N GLY A 256 7.07 2.67 14.79
CA GLY A 256 6.51 2.37 16.11
C GLY A 256 5.55 3.45 16.62
N ASP A 257 5.77 4.70 16.21
CA ASP A 257 5.05 5.88 16.72
C ASP A 257 3.98 6.41 15.75
N GLN A 258 3.84 5.83 14.55
CA GLN A 258 2.85 6.31 13.57
C GLN A 258 1.41 6.09 14.06
N ASP A 259 0.52 7.04 13.78
CA ASP A 259 -0.91 6.87 13.99
C ASP A 259 -1.52 6.00 12.88
N LEU A 260 -2.15 4.90 13.28
CA LEU A 260 -2.83 3.96 12.36
C LEU A 260 -4.35 4.06 12.45
N THR A 261 -4.87 5.15 13.05
CA THR A 261 -6.27 5.51 12.94
C THR A 261 -6.65 5.54 11.45
N PRO A 262 -7.66 4.76 11.03
CA PRO A 262 -7.99 4.66 9.61
C PRO A 262 -8.33 6.04 9.04
N VAL A 263 -7.67 6.39 7.93
CA VAL A 263 -7.99 7.59 7.16
C VAL A 263 -9.11 7.25 6.17
N LEU A 264 -10.26 7.91 6.34
CA LEU A 264 -11.44 7.79 5.49
C LEU A 264 -11.82 9.13 4.87
N ALA A 265 -12.24 9.07 3.61
CA ALA A 265 -12.88 10.23 3.00
C ALA A 265 -14.27 10.46 3.59
N GLN A 266 -14.62 11.71 3.78
CA GLN A 266 -15.93 12.16 4.21
C GLN A 266 -16.54 13.00 3.10
N ALA A 267 -17.72 12.57 2.65
CA ALA A 267 -18.57 13.34 1.74
C ALA A 267 -19.63 14.09 2.55
N ARG A 268 -19.74 15.40 2.37
CA ARG A 268 -20.72 16.25 3.04
C ARG A 268 -21.41 17.15 2.03
N LEU A 269 -22.72 17.36 2.21
CA LEU A 269 -23.48 18.34 1.45
C LEU A 269 -23.41 19.69 2.16
N GLU A 270 -22.91 20.71 1.49
CA GLU A 270 -22.82 22.10 1.96
C GLU A 270 -23.55 23.01 0.95
N GLY A 271 -24.83 23.30 1.23
CA GLY A 271 -25.69 24.00 0.27
C GLY A 271 -25.90 23.19 -1.01
N ASP A 272 -25.56 23.79 -2.16
CA ASP A 272 -25.60 23.15 -3.48
C ASP A 272 -24.24 22.54 -3.88
N GLU A 273 -23.33 22.36 -2.93
CA GLU A 273 -22.01 21.79 -3.15
C GLU A 273 -21.81 20.51 -2.32
N LEU A 274 -21.12 19.56 -2.92
CA LEU A 274 -20.72 18.32 -2.29
C LEU A 274 -19.22 18.38 -2.02
N VAL A 275 -18.86 18.40 -0.75
CA VAL A 275 -17.48 18.51 -0.28
C VAL A 275 -16.96 17.13 0.08
N LEU A 276 -15.98 16.65 -0.67
CA LEU A 276 -15.21 15.44 -0.37
C LEU A 276 -13.90 15.83 0.30
N SER A 277 -13.68 15.38 1.54
CA SER A 277 -12.49 15.72 2.32
C SER A 277 -11.89 14.50 3.01
N TRP A 278 -10.61 14.56 3.34
CA TRP A 278 -9.94 13.60 4.21
C TRP A 278 -9.47 14.37 5.44
N PRO A 279 -10.05 14.14 6.63
CA PRO A 279 -9.63 14.87 7.84
C PRO A 279 -8.13 14.73 8.09
N GLY A 280 -7.44 15.85 8.32
CA GLY A 280 -5.97 15.90 8.46
C GLY A 280 -5.20 15.89 7.14
N HIS A 281 -5.91 15.87 6.01
CA HIS A 281 -5.36 15.88 4.67
C HIS A 281 -6.17 16.82 3.76
N GLU A 282 -6.29 18.08 4.18
CA GLU A 282 -7.12 19.09 3.54
C GLU A 282 -6.72 19.34 2.08
N GLU A 283 -5.46 19.08 1.73
CA GLU A 283 -4.94 19.18 0.36
C GLU A 283 -5.68 18.31 -0.67
N PHE A 284 -6.35 17.25 -0.24
CA PHE A 284 -7.13 16.36 -1.11
C PHE A 284 -8.60 16.76 -1.22
N THR A 285 -9.01 17.83 -0.53
CA THR A 285 -10.39 18.29 -0.52
C THR A 285 -10.85 18.69 -1.91
N LYS A 286 -12.05 18.25 -2.28
CA LYS A 286 -12.72 18.62 -3.52
C LYS A 286 -14.12 19.12 -3.24
N ILE A 287 -14.52 20.13 -4.01
CA ILE A 287 -15.86 20.70 -4.00
C ILE A 287 -16.49 20.36 -5.36
N ILE A 288 -17.63 19.67 -5.33
CA ILE A 288 -18.33 19.16 -6.49
C ILE A 288 -19.71 19.83 -6.52
N PRO A 289 -20.06 20.62 -7.56
CA PRO A 289 -21.38 21.22 -7.66
C PRO A 289 -22.47 20.14 -7.75
N VAL A 290 -23.57 20.32 -7.01
CA VAL A 290 -24.71 19.40 -6.98
C VAL A 290 -25.68 19.69 -8.13
N GLY A 291 -25.69 20.93 -8.65
CA GLY A 291 -26.45 21.34 -9.82
C GLY A 291 -25.57 21.64 -11.04
N GLY A 292 -25.79 20.93 -12.15
CA GLY A 292 -25.21 21.22 -13.46
C GLY A 292 -25.36 20.06 -14.45
N GLU A 293 -26.28 20.21 -15.41
CA GLU A 293 -26.16 19.53 -16.71
C GLU A 293 -25.05 20.23 -17.50
N GLY A 294 -24.04 19.49 -18.00
CA GLY A 294 -23.04 20.01 -18.94
C GLY A 294 -21.64 19.44 -18.78
#